data_AF-A0A6V7L7G2-F1
#
_entry.id   AF-A0A6V7L7G2-F1
#
_cell.length_a   1.000
_cell.length_b   1.000
_cell.length_c   1.000
_cell.angle_alpha   90.00
_cell.angle_beta   90.00
_cell.angle_gamma   90.00
#
_symmetry.space_group_name_H-M   'P 1'
#
loop_
_entity.id
_entity.type
_entity.pdbx_description
1 polymer ?
#
loop_
_entity_poly.entity_id
_entity_poly.type
_entity_poly.pdbx_seq_one_letter_code
_entity_poly.pdbx_strand_id
1 'polypeptide(L)'
;VDAILVLDQEKLYNELVREIPDFVKVVFLPKSSGVVGRTQTARSEACDERIREYYYGKKVPLYPHSCDVKFNDAKIYKIGAPMLPTSCMPLGMKVEDNMTKLVSVTPGPHLLHHLLSVSFAGPTDTEIVQTNVAGFVCV
;
A
#
# COMPACT_ATOMS: atom_id res chain seq x y z
N VAL A 1 15.02 15.95 0.34
CA VAL A 1 15.67 14.96 -0.55
C VAL A 1 16.73 15.71 -1.30
N ASP A 2 17.98 15.32 -1.15
CA ASP A 2 19.13 16.07 -1.70
C ASP A 2 19.59 15.52 -3.06
N ALA A 3 19.18 14.29 -3.40
CA ALA A 3 19.50 13.66 -4.68
C ALA A 3 18.38 12.72 -5.17
N ILE A 4 18.22 12.65 -6.50
CA ILE A 4 17.31 11.75 -7.20
C ILE A 4 18.13 10.90 -8.18
N LEU A 5 18.03 9.57 -8.06
CA LEU A 5 18.74 8.62 -8.93
C LEU A 5 17.76 8.04 -9.95
N VAL A 6 17.95 8.35 -11.23
CA VAL A 6 17.10 7.86 -12.33
C VAL A 6 17.79 6.68 -12.99
N LEU A 7 17.20 5.50 -12.84
CA LEU A 7 17.73 4.26 -13.41
C LEU A 7 17.15 4.02 -14.81
N ASP A 8 18.02 4.04 -15.83
CA ASP A 8 17.75 3.51 -17.18
C ASP A 8 16.51 4.09 -17.89
N GLN A 9 16.17 5.33 -17.57
CA GLN A 9 15.06 6.05 -18.19
C GLN A 9 15.43 7.52 -18.49
N GLU A 10 15.97 7.77 -19.68
CA GLU A 10 16.46 9.10 -20.08
C GLU A 10 15.35 10.15 -20.19
N LYS A 11 14.16 9.77 -20.68
CA LYS A 11 13.03 10.69 -20.79
C LYS A 11 12.64 11.27 -19.42
N LEU A 12 12.53 10.39 -18.42
CA LEU A 12 12.23 10.77 -17.04
C LEU A 12 13.35 11.62 -16.43
N TYR A 13 14.61 11.32 -16.73
CA TYR A 13 15.74 12.14 -16.28
C TYR A 13 15.63 13.59 -16.79
N ASN A 14 15.37 13.77 -18.09
CA ASN A 14 15.25 15.10 -18.69
C ASN A 14 14.02 15.87 -18.16
N GLU A 15 12.91 15.17 -17.92
CA GLU A 15 11.71 15.75 -17.28
C GLU A 15 12.03 16.23 -15.86
N LEU A 16 12.69 15.40 -15.05
CA LEU A 16 13.05 15.74 -13.67
C LEU A 16 14.08 16.87 -13.60
N VAL A 17 15.08 16.90 -14.48
CA VAL A 17 16.03 18.02 -14.53
C VAL A 17 15.35 19.35 -14.84
N ARG A 18 14.27 19.35 -15.62
CA ARG A 18 13.51 20.56 -15.96
C ARG A 18 12.59 21.02 -14.83
N GLU A 19 11.99 20.07 -14.10
CA GLU A 19 10.90 20.35 -13.14
C GLU A 19 11.36 20.44 -11.69
N ILE A 20 12.46 19.77 -11.34
CA ILE A 20 12.97 19.72 -9.97
C ILE A 20 13.89 20.93 -9.72
N PRO A 21 13.83 21.57 -8.54
CA PRO A 21 14.73 22.67 -8.19
C PRO A 21 16.21 22.29 -8.22
N ASP A 22 17.07 23.25 -8.59
CA ASP A 22 18.53 23.07 -8.76
C ASP A 22 19.27 22.59 -7.51
N PHE A 23 18.70 22.78 -6.31
CA PHE A 23 19.31 22.32 -5.06
C PHE A 23 19.24 20.78 -4.90
N VAL A 24 18.39 20.10 -5.69
CA VAL A 24 18.29 18.64 -5.69
C VAL A 24 19.10 18.07 -6.84
N LYS A 25 20.08 17.22 -6.53
CA LYS A 25 20.95 16.63 -7.54
C LYS A 25 20.25 15.48 -8.27
N VAL A 26 19.91 15.66 -9.55
CA VAL A 26 19.38 14.57 -10.39
C VAL A 26 20.55 13.85 -11.08
N VAL A 27 20.64 12.53 -10.92
CA VAL A 27 21.73 11.69 -11.48
C VAL A 27 21.13 10.57 -12.31
N PHE A 28 21.55 10.46 -13.57
CA PHE A 28 21.22 9.32 -14.43
C PHE A 28 22.18 8.16 -14.18
N LEU A 29 21.63 6.96 -14.03
CA LEU A 29 22.39 5.72 -13.80
C LEU A 29 21.97 4.63 -14.79
N PRO A 30 22.92 3.96 -15.46
CA PRO A 30 22.61 2.83 -16.31
C PRO A 30 22.15 1.62 -15.48
N LYS A 31 21.26 0.82 -16.04
CA LYS A 31 20.87 -0.46 -15.43
C LYS A 31 22.04 -1.43 -15.45
N SER A 32 22.21 -2.19 -14.37
CA SER A 32 23.17 -3.30 -14.37
C SER A 32 22.75 -4.37 -15.39
N SER A 33 23.72 -4.91 -16.13
CA SER A 33 23.50 -5.94 -17.17
C SER A 33 22.91 -7.25 -16.61
N GLY A 34 23.05 -7.50 -15.31
CA GLY A 34 22.47 -8.67 -14.64
C GLY A 34 20.98 -8.52 -14.30
N VAL A 35 20.36 -7.36 -14.53
CA VAL A 35 18.96 -7.15 -14.16
C VAL A 35 18.02 -7.69 -15.24
N VAL A 36 17.37 -8.80 -14.92
CA VAL A 36 16.38 -9.45 -15.77
C VAL A 36 14.97 -8.93 -15.47
N GLY A 37 14.15 -8.77 -16.51
CA GLY A 37 12.75 -8.42 -16.36
C GLY A 37 11.97 -9.51 -15.63
N ARG A 38 11.13 -9.12 -14.66
CA ARG A 38 10.26 -10.06 -13.94
C ARG A 38 8.91 -10.18 -14.64
N THR A 39 8.41 -11.41 -14.76
CA THR A 39 7.05 -11.68 -15.23
C THR A 39 6.02 -11.31 -14.16
N GLN A 40 4.75 -11.22 -14.53
CA GLN A 40 3.67 -11.00 -13.57
C GLN A 40 3.58 -12.15 -12.55
N THR A 41 3.70 -13.39 -13.01
CA THR A 41 3.71 -14.58 -12.15
C THR A 41 4.84 -14.52 -11.13
N ALA A 42 6.07 -14.23 -11.56
CA ALA A 42 7.20 -14.10 -10.65
C ALA A 42 7.02 -12.99 -9.61
N ARG A 43 6.31 -11.89 -9.93
CA ARG A 43 5.96 -10.85 -8.95
C ARG A 43 4.91 -11.33 -7.96
N SER A 44 3.91 -12.09 -8.40
CA SER A 44 2.88 -12.67 -7.53
C SER A 44 3.49 -13.67 -6.55
N GLU A 45 4.29 -14.60 -7.05
CA GLU A 45 4.98 -15.61 -6.22
C GLU A 45 5.91 -14.96 -5.19
N ALA A 46 6.65 -13.91 -5.60
CA ALA A 46 7.49 -13.15 -4.67
C ALA A 46 6.66 -12.40 -3.61
N CYS A 47 5.47 -11.90 -3.97
CA CYS A 47 4.54 -11.30 -3.01
C CYS A 47 4.09 -12.34 -1.98
N ASP A 48 3.67 -13.51 -2.43
CA ASP A 48 3.25 -14.61 -1.55
C ASP A 48 4.40 -15.10 -0.65
N GLU A 49 5.63 -15.13 -1.17
CA GLU A 49 6.83 -15.42 -0.37
C GLU A 49 7.05 -14.39 0.73
N ARG A 50 6.88 -13.10 0.43
CA ARG A 50 7.04 -12.02 1.42
C ARG A 50 5.97 -12.05 2.49
N ILE A 51 4.73 -12.37 2.12
CA ILE A 51 3.64 -12.56 3.08
C ILE A 51 3.97 -13.71 4.02
N ARG A 52 4.41 -14.85 3.47
CA ARG A 52 4.81 -16.01 4.29
C ARG A 52 6.00 -15.70 5.19
N GLU A 53 7.01 -15.00 4.68
CA GLU A 53 8.19 -14.56 5.43
C GLU A 53 7.82 -13.64 6.60
N TYR A 54 6.82 -12.76 6.44
CA TYR A 54 6.34 -11.91 7.53
C TYR A 54 5.80 -12.72 8.72
N TYR A 55 5.02 -13.78 8.46
CA TYR A 55 4.41 -14.58 9.54
C TYR A 55 5.31 -15.68 10.09
N TYR A 56 6.06 -16.36 9.22
CA TYR A 56 6.80 -17.58 9.56
C TYR A 56 8.33 -17.40 9.53
N GLY A 57 8.81 -16.21 9.19
CA GLY A 57 10.23 -15.95 9.01
C GLY A 57 10.82 -16.62 7.76
N LYS A 58 12.13 -16.49 7.57
CA LYS A 58 12.86 -17.05 6.41
C LYS A 58 13.99 -17.98 6.83
N LYS A 59 15.06 -17.41 7.39
CA LYS A 59 16.17 -18.18 7.95
C LYS A 59 15.93 -18.52 9.41
N VAL A 60 15.42 -17.53 10.15
CA VAL A 60 14.99 -17.69 11.54
C VAL A 60 13.48 -17.91 11.52
N PRO A 61 12.98 -19.03 12.07
CA PRO A 61 11.55 -19.30 12.08
C PRO A 61 10.83 -18.38 13.07
N LEU A 62 9.61 -17.98 12.69
CA LEU A 62 8.64 -17.32 13.54
C LEU A 62 7.43 -18.23 13.71
N TYR A 63 6.75 -18.10 14.84
CA TYR A 63 5.60 -18.93 15.21
C TYR A 63 4.37 -18.02 15.38
N PRO A 64 3.63 -17.75 14.29
CA PRO A 64 2.48 -16.86 14.34
C PRO A 64 1.35 -17.50 15.15
N HIS A 65 0.53 -16.66 15.78
CA HIS A 65 -0.61 -17.10 16.58
C HIS A 65 -1.90 -17.02 15.76
N SER A 66 -2.74 -18.05 15.88
CA SER A 66 -4.10 -18.06 15.34
C SER A 66 -5.10 -17.92 16.49
N CYS A 67 -6.03 -16.97 16.37
CA CYS A 67 -7.09 -16.78 17.35
C CYS A 67 -8.40 -16.39 16.68
N ASP A 68 -9.50 -16.75 17.33
CA ASP A 68 -10.82 -16.28 16.94
C ASP A 68 -11.08 -14.88 17.53
N VAL A 69 -11.57 -13.98 16.69
CA VAL A 69 -11.95 -12.61 17.08
C VAL A 69 -13.43 -12.42 16.76
N LYS A 70 -14.22 -11.95 17.73
CA LYS A 70 -15.64 -11.67 17.48
C LYS A 70 -15.76 -10.44 16.59
N PHE A 71 -16.73 -10.46 15.68
CA PHE A 71 -16.98 -9.32 14.79
C PHE A 71 -17.33 -8.02 15.52
N ASN A 72 -17.90 -8.10 16.72
CA ASN A 72 -18.18 -6.91 17.53
C ASN A 72 -16.93 -6.28 18.16
N ASP A 73 -15.82 -7.04 18.22
CA ASP A 73 -14.57 -6.60 18.84
C ASP A 73 -13.63 -5.93 17.81
N ALA A 74 -13.99 -5.93 16.53
CA ALA A 74 -13.19 -5.36 15.45
C ALA A 74 -14.01 -4.39 14.57
N LYS A 75 -13.41 -3.25 14.25
CA LYS A 75 -13.93 -2.32 13.25
C LYS A 75 -13.06 -2.43 12.00
N ILE A 76 -13.66 -2.85 10.89
CA ILE A 76 -12.95 -3.05 9.63
C ILE A 76 -13.30 -1.92 8.68
N TYR A 77 -12.27 -1.32 8.10
CA TYR A 77 -12.42 -0.21 7.16
C TYR A 77 -11.68 -0.51 5.87
N LYS A 78 -12.23 0.01 4.77
CA LYS A 78 -11.57 0.10 3.48
C LYS A 78 -11.31 1.56 3.17
N ILE A 79 -10.07 1.89 2.82
CA ILE A 79 -9.70 3.23 2.36
C ILE A 79 -10.06 3.33 0.87
N GLY A 80 -10.78 4.38 0.52
CA GLY A 80 -11.28 4.63 -0.82
C GLY A 80 -12.73 4.16 -0.97
N ALA A 81 -13.57 5.09 -1.42
CA ALA A 81 -14.92 4.79 -1.88
C ALA A 81 -14.88 4.24 -3.32
N PRO A 82 -15.91 3.48 -3.74
CA PRO A 82 -16.04 3.03 -5.13
C PRO A 82 -15.94 4.21 -6.09
N MET A 83 -15.25 4.01 -7.22
CA MET A 83 -15.16 5.03 -8.27
C MET A 83 -16.57 5.29 -8.81
N LEU A 84 -17.10 6.48 -8.55
CA LEU A 84 -18.36 6.95 -9.11
C LEU A 84 -18.09 7.79 -10.37
N PRO A 85 -18.91 7.67 -11.43
CA PRO A 85 -18.86 8.60 -12.55
C PRO A 85 -19.06 10.04 -12.07
N THR A 86 -18.44 11.01 -12.75
CA THR A 86 -18.56 12.45 -12.41
C THR A 86 -20.02 12.94 -12.39
N SER A 87 -20.89 12.32 -13.19
CA SER A 87 -22.33 12.61 -13.23
C SER A 87 -23.08 12.25 -11.93
N CYS A 88 -22.49 11.37 -11.10
CA CYS A 88 -23.06 10.92 -9.83
C CYS A 88 -22.40 11.59 -8.61
N MET A 89 -21.54 12.60 -8.82
CA MET A 89 -20.89 13.32 -7.71
C MET A 89 -21.80 14.41 -7.15
N PRO A 90 -21.95 14.49 -5.82
CA PRO A 90 -22.63 15.60 -5.18
C PRO A 90 -21.97 16.94 -5.52
N LEU A 91 -22.75 18.02 -5.54
CA LEU A 91 -22.24 19.36 -5.78
C LEU A 91 -21.10 19.68 -4.79
N GLY A 92 -19.93 20.04 -5.32
CA GLY A 92 -18.77 20.45 -4.53
C GLY A 92 -17.82 19.33 -4.10
N MET A 93 -18.11 18.05 -4.37
CA MET A 93 -17.17 16.96 -4.13
C MET A 93 -16.28 16.70 -5.36
N LYS A 94 -14.98 16.52 -5.14
CA LYS A 94 -14.04 16.08 -6.18
C LYS A 94 -13.86 14.56 -6.14
N VAL A 95 -13.44 13.98 -7.26
CA VAL A 95 -13.09 12.55 -7.36
C VAL A 95 -12.01 12.17 -6.33
N GLU A 96 -11.06 13.08 -6.11
CA GLU A 96 -9.94 12.97 -5.18
C GLU A 96 -10.41 12.72 -3.73
N ASP A 97 -11.49 13.40 -3.31
CA ASP A 97 -12.04 13.30 -1.96
C ASP A 97 -12.59 11.90 -1.66
N ASN A 98 -12.94 11.14 -2.70
CA ASN A 98 -13.40 9.75 -2.54
C ASN A 98 -12.24 8.76 -2.36
N MET A 99 -11.01 9.07 -2.80
CA MET A 99 -9.88 8.14 -2.77
C MET A 99 -9.35 7.89 -1.35
N THR A 100 -9.49 8.87 -0.45
CA THR A 100 -9.04 8.78 0.95
C THR A 100 -10.17 8.55 1.94
N LYS A 101 -11.42 8.43 1.46
CA LYS A 101 -12.58 8.22 2.31
C LYS A 101 -12.56 6.84 2.97
N LEU A 102 -12.74 6.80 4.28
CA LEU A 102 -12.92 5.55 5.03
C LEU A 102 -14.34 5.01 4.85
N VAL A 103 -14.44 3.75 4.43
CA VAL A 103 -15.71 3.03 4.28
C VAL A 103 -15.71 1.86 5.26
N SER A 104 -16.69 1.83 6.16
CA SER A 104 -16.88 0.69 7.06
C SER A 104 -17.23 -0.56 6.25
N VAL A 105 -16.56 -1.67 6.56
CA VAL A 105 -16.79 -2.98 5.93
C VAL A 105 -17.48 -3.88 6.95
N THR A 106 -18.63 -4.41 6.57
CA THR A 106 -19.34 -5.41 7.38
C THR A 106 -18.57 -6.73 7.31
N PRO A 107 -18.21 -7.37 8.44
CA PRO A 107 -17.50 -8.65 8.41
C PRO A 107 -18.28 -9.75 7.68
N GLY A 108 -17.60 -10.59 6.89
CA GLY A 108 -18.21 -11.70 6.17
C GLY A 108 -17.23 -12.51 5.30
N PRO A 109 -17.72 -13.48 4.51
CA PRO A 109 -16.88 -14.39 3.72
C PRO A 109 -15.97 -13.71 2.68
N HIS A 110 -16.31 -12.48 2.29
CA HIS A 110 -15.50 -11.67 1.38
C HIS A 110 -14.18 -11.18 2.00
N LEU A 111 -13.99 -11.37 3.31
CA LEU A 111 -12.71 -11.10 3.98
C LEU A 111 -11.79 -12.32 3.97
N LEU A 112 -12.28 -13.50 3.60
CA LEU A 112 -11.48 -14.72 3.60
C LEU A 112 -10.25 -14.57 2.70
N HIS A 113 -9.08 -14.94 3.23
CA HIS A 113 -7.77 -14.83 2.59
C HIS A 113 -7.30 -13.41 2.29
N HIS A 114 -7.96 -12.39 2.87
CA HIS A 114 -7.46 -11.02 2.81
C HIS A 114 -6.47 -10.73 3.93
N LEU A 115 -5.47 -9.92 3.60
CA LEU A 115 -4.59 -9.29 4.58
C LEU A 115 -5.21 -7.99 5.06
N LEU A 116 -5.28 -7.82 6.38
CA LEU A 116 -5.73 -6.60 7.04
C LEU A 116 -4.57 -5.98 7.80
N SER A 117 -4.40 -4.67 7.69
CA SER A 117 -3.51 -3.89 8.54
C SER A 117 -4.20 -3.55 9.86
N VAL A 118 -3.51 -3.76 10.99
CA VAL A 118 -3.97 -3.34 12.31
C VAL A 118 -3.43 -1.95 12.60
N SER A 119 -4.30 -0.94 12.61
CA SER A 119 -3.91 0.46 12.89
C SER A 119 -3.65 0.68 14.39
N PHE A 120 -2.76 1.62 14.71
CA PHE A 120 -2.63 2.16 16.08
C PHE A 120 -3.71 3.17 16.45
N ALA A 121 -4.62 3.50 15.53
CA ALA A 121 -5.68 4.47 15.76
C ALA A 121 -6.60 4.03 16.91
N GLY A 122 -6.84 4.96 17.83
CA GLY A 122 -7.81 4.82 18.90
C GLY A 122 -9.26 4.79 18.37
N PRO A 123 -10.22 4.36 19.22
CA PRO A 123 -11.62 4.18 18.82
C PRO A 123 -12.34 5.48 18.44
N THR A 124 -11.80 6.64 18.83
CA THR A 124 -12.32 7.99 18.55
C THR A 124 -11.52 8.73 17.49
N ASP A 125 -10.46 8.13 16.95
CA ASP A 125 -9.56 8.81 16.04
C ASP A 125 -10.20 8.99 14.67
N THR A 126 -10.18 10.22 14.18
CA THR A 126 -10.71 10.58 12.86
C THR A 126 -9.68 10.41 11.74
N GLU A 127 -8.41 10.26 12.09
CA GLU A 127 -7.26 10.27 11.16
C GLU A 127 -6.67 8.88 10.91
N ILE A 128 -7.49 7.83 10.91
CA ILE A 128 -7.05 6.43 10.72
C ILE A 128 -6.16 6.27 9.46
N VAL A 129 -6.42 7.05 8.40
CA VAL A 129 -5.65 7.02 7.13
C VAL A 129 -4.19 7.47 7.33
N GLN A 130 -3.92 8.36 8.28
CA GLN A 130 -2.60 8.90 8.56
C GLN A 130 -1.89 8.16 9.71
N THR A 131 -2.64 7.38 10.49
CA THR A 131 -2.08 6.61 11.60
C THR A 131 -1.28 5.41 11.11
N ASN A 132 -0.15 5.16 11.76
CA ASN A 132 0.71 4.03 11.48
C ASN A 132 0.05 2.67 11.84
N VAL A 133 0.65 1.60 11.33
CA VAL A 133 0.16 0.23 11.46
C VAL A 133 1.03 -0.52 12.48
N ALA A 134 0.40 -1.27 13.38
CA ALA A 134 1.04 -2.16 14.35
C ALA A 134 1.52 -3.46 13.73
N GLY A 135 0.81 -3.95 12.72
CA GLY A 135 1.16 -5.14 11.97
C GLY A 135 0.06 -5.56 11.01
N PHE A 136 0.17 -6.77 10.50
CA PHE A 136 -0.78 -7.37 9.58
C PHE A 136 -1.33 -8.68 10.14
N VAL A 137 -2.59 -8.96 9.80
CA VAL A 137 -3.27 -10.22 10.07
C VAL A 137 -3.84 -10.78 8.77
N CYS A 138 -3.91 -12.11 8.67
CA CYS A 138 -4.57 -12.82 7.58
C CYS A 138 -5.88 -13.40 8.12
N VAL A 139 -6.97 -13.22 7.37
CA VAL A 139 -8.32 -13.68 7.72
C VAL A 139 -8.63 -15.03 7.07
#